data_AF-A0A075FKY5-F1
#
_entry.id   AF-A0A075FKY5-F1
#
_cell.length_a   1.000
_cell.length_b   1.000
_cell.length_c   1.000
_cell.angle_alpha   90.00
_cell.angle_beta   90.00
_cell.angle_gamma   90.00
#
_symmetry.space_group_name_H-M   'P 1'
#
loop_
_entity.id
_entity.type
_entity.pdbx_description
1 polymer ?
#
loop_
_entity_poly.entity_id
_entity_poly.type
_entity_poly.pdbx_seq_one_letter_code
_entity_poly.pdbx_strand_id
1 'polypeptide(L)' 'MDYHDKRLSKIAEGYLLQAIFYYQTGDAFCDSLDCRLNNAHWQKDLLYSQLKIGKLCDKHQALLDN' A
#
# COMPACT_ATOMS: atom_id res chain seq x y z
N MET A 1 -7.88 -10.02 -13.17
CA MET A 1 -8.04 -10.68 -11.86
C MET A 1 -9.42 -11.29 -11.84
N ASP A 2 -9.54 -12.52 -11.38
CA ASP A 2 -10.83 -13.22 -11.34
C ASP A 2 -11.58 -12.98 -10.03
N TYR A 3 -12.88 -13.24 -10.05
CA TYR A 3 -13.73 -13.23 -8.86
C TYR A 3 -13.26 -14.32 -7.87
N HIS A 4 -13.19 -14.00 -6.58
CA HIS A 4 -12.54 -14.82 -5.52
C HIS A 4 -11.02 -14.99 -5.61
N ASP A 5 -10.31 -14.11 -6.33
CA ASP A 5 -8.84 -14.09 -6.25
C ASP A 5 -8.40 -13.83 -4.80
N LYS A 6 -7.71 -14.80 -4.21
CA LYS A 6 -7.23 -14.73 -2.81
C LYS A 6 -6.34 -13.50 -2.56
N ARG A 7 -5.72 -12.96 -3.61
CA ARG A 7 -4.86 -11.76 -3.55
C ARG A 7 -5.66 -10.48 -3.29
N LEU A 8 -6.97 -10.46 -3.57
CA LEU A 8 -7.84 -9.31 -3.27
C LEU A 8 -7.83 -8.95 -1.79
N SER A 9 -7.81 -9.94 -0.90
CA SER A 9 -7.72 -9.71 0.54
C SER A 9 -6.45 -8.95 0.92
N LYS A 10 -5.31 -9.30 0.32
CA LYS A 10 -4.01 -8.62 0.54
C LYS A 10 -3.96 -7.20 0.01
N ILE A 11 -4.62 -6.94 -1.12
CA ILE A 11 -4.78 -5.59 -1.66
C ILE A 11 -5.69 -4.76 -0.74
N ALA A 12 -6.79 -5.33 -0.25
CA ALA A 12 -7.70 -4.66 0.67
C ALA A 12 -7.02 -4.28 2.01
N GLU A 13 -6.19 -5.17 2.58
CA GLU A 13 -5.34 -4.86 3.73
C GLU A 13 -4.44 -3.63 3.47
N GLY A 14 -3.91 -3.49 2.25
CA GLY A 14 -3.07 -2.35 1.87
C GLY A 14 -3.83 -1.03 1.79
N TYR A 15 -5.03 -1.04 1.21
CA TYR A 15 -5.91 0.14 1.21
C TYR A 15 -6.35 0.54 2.62
N LEU A 16 -6.62 -0.45 3.49
CA LEU A 16 -6.90 -0.18 4.90
C LEU A 16 -5.70 0.51 5.57
N LEU A 17 -4.48 0.04 5.28
CA LEU A 17 -3.26 0.67 5.79
C LEU A 17 -3.10 2.11 5.28
N GLN A 18 -3.40 2.39 4.01
CA GLN A 18 -3.40 3.75 3.45
C GLN A 18 -4.37 4.67 4.20
N ALA A 19 -5.59 4.21 4.49
CA ALA A 19 -6.56 4.99 5.26
C ALA A 19 -6.07 5.29 6.69
N ILE A 20 -5.44 4.31 7.35
CA ILE A 20 -4.86 4.49 8.70
C ILE A 20 -3.73 5.53 8.67
N PHE A 21 -2.81 5.43 7.70
CA PHE A 21 -1.70 6.39 7.57
C PHE A 21 -2.19 7.80 7.27
N TYR A 22 -3.19 7.96 6.40
CA TYR A 22 -3.80 9.25 6.14
C TYR A 22 -4.43 9.84 7.40
N TYR A 23 -5.19 9.03 8.15
CA TYR A 23 -5.76 9.47 9.42
C TYR A 23 -4.70 9.92 10.43
N GLN A 24 -3.57 9.20 10.50
CA GLN A 24 -2.51 9.47 11.46
C GLN A 24 -1.61 10.66 11.09
N THR A 25 -1.36 10.88 9.80
CA THR A 25 -0.32 11.81 9.32
C THR A 25 -0.84 12.98 8.51
N GLY A 26 -2.06 12.89 7.98
CA GLY A 26 -2.60 13.82 6.98
C GLY A 26 -1.98 13.69 5.58
N ASP A 27 -1.00 12.80 5.38
CA ASP A 27 -0.36 12.52 4.09
C ASP A 27 -1.14 11.40 3.38
N ALA A 28 -1.62 11.67 2.16
CA ALA A 28 -2.60 10.80 1.51
C ALA A 28 -2.00 9.49 0.99
N PHE A 29 -0.88 9.56 0.28
CA PHE A 29 -0.25 8.39 -0.35
C PHE A 29 1.25 8.58 -0.51
N CYS A 30 1.96 7.47 -0.77
CA CYS A 30 3.35 7.50 -1.18
C CYS A 30 3.45 7.53 -2.70
N ASP A 31 4.44 8.24 -3.26
CA ASP A 31 4.74 8.20 -4.70
C ASP A 31 5.75 7.09 -5.06
N SER A 32 6.33 6.41 -4.07
CA SER A 32 7.27 5.33 -4.30
C SER A 32 6.53 4.05 -4.67
N LEU A 33 6.83 3.53 -5.87
CA LEU A 33 6.34 2.23 -6.33
C LEU A 33 6.73 1.07 -5.38
N ASP A 34 7.84 1.24 -4.66
CA ASP A 34 8.36 0.29 -3.67
C ASP A 34 7.76 0.48 -2.27
N CYS A 35 6.64 1.20 -2.15
CA CYS A 35 5.91 1.35 -0.90
C CYS A 35 4.50 0.78 -1.03
N ARG A 36 4.04 0.04 -0.02
CA ARG A 36 2.65 -0.45 0.07
C ARG A 36 1.63 0.69 0.13
N LEU A 37 2.05 1.92 0.46
CA LEU A 37 1.21 3.10 0.41
C LEU A 37 1.20 3.79 -0.97
N ASN A 38 1.77 3.17 -2.01
CA ASN A 38 1.82 3.73 -3.35
C ASN A 38 0.42 4.05 -3.91
N ASN A 39 0.24 5.25 -4.46
CA ASN A 39 -0.97 5.61 -5.21
C ASN A 39 -0.95 5.01 -6.62
N ALA A 40 -1.26 3.71 -6.72
CA ALA A 40 -1.21 3.02 -8.00
C ALA A 40 -2.37 3.41 -8.91
N HIS A 41 -2.05 4.08 -10.02
CA HIS A 41 -3.02 4.40 -11.08
C HIS A 41 -3.21 3.25 -12.08
N TRP A 42 -2.21 2.37 -12.21
CA TRP A 42 -2.25 1.22 -13.10
C TRP A 42 -2.28 -0.10 -12.32
N GLN A 43 -3.00 -1.09 -12.85
CA GLN A 43 -3.08 -2.42 -12.23
C GLN A 43 -1.70 -3.05 -12.03
N LYS A 44 -0.77 -2.89 -12.99
CA LYS A 44 0.61 -3.40 -12.84
C LYS A 44 1.31 -2.84 -11.60
N ASP A 45 1.10 -1.56 -11.31
CA ASP A 45 1.76 -0.84 -10.23
C ASP A 45 1.11 -1.18 -8.90
N LEU A 46 -0.22 -1.38 -8.90
CA LEU A 46 -0.97 -1.88 -7.75
C LEU A 46 -0.49 -3.27 -7.35
N LEU A 47 -0.42 -4.19 -8.31
CA LEU A 47 0.03 -5.56 -8.05
C LEU A 47 1.49 -5.57 -7.58
N TYR A 48 2.32 -4.69 -8.13
CA TYR A 48 3.71 -4.54 -7.70
C TYR A 48 3.81 -4.06 -6.24
N SER A 49 3.19 -2.93 -5.90
CA SER A 49 3.30 -2.33 -4.57
C SER A 49 2.61 -3.16 -3.49
N GLN A 50 1.45 -3.73 -3.79
CA GLN A 50 0.64 -4.48 -2.83
C GLN A 50 1.09 -5.93 -2.63
N LEU A 51 1.55 -6.60 -3.69
CA LEU A 51 1.81 -8.04 -3.66
C LEU A 51 3.27 -8.41 -3.84
N LYS A 52 3.99 -7.74 -4.75
CA LYS A 52 5.41 -8.05 -4.97
C LYS A 52 6.29 -7.45 -3.89
N ILE A 53 6.07 -6.18 -3.56
CA ILE A 53 6.78 -5.48 -2.49
C ILE A 53 6.09 -5.73 -1.15
N GLY A 54 4.82 -5.31 -1.03
CA GLY A 54 3.99 -5.58 0.14
C GLY A 54 4.52 -4.99 1.46
N LYS A 55 5.47 -4.06 1.40
CA LYS A 55 6.17 -3.44 2.55
C LYS A 55 6.11 -1.92 2.47
N LEU A 56 6.28 -1.27 3.61
CA LEU A 56 6.46 0.19 3.68
C LEU A 56 7.88 0.56 3.23
N CYS A 57 8.04 1.73 2.63
CA CYS A 57 9.37 2.31 2.42
C CYS A 57 9.92 2.85 3.75
N ASP A 58 11.22 3.12 3.80
CA ASP A 58 11.92 3.55 5.03
C ASP A 58 11.26 4.76 5.70
N LYS A 59 10.80 5.76 4.92
CA LYS A 59 10.04 6.92 5.43
C LYS A 59 8.82 6.48 6.26
N HIS A 60 8.02 5.56 5.73
CA HIS A 60 6.77 5.15 6.37
C HIS A 60 6.97 4.07 7.42
N GLN A 61 8.03 3.26 7.31
CA GLN A 61 8.40 2.31 8.35
C GLN A 61 8.86 3.05 9.61
N ALA A 62 9.67 4.10 9.47
CA ALA A 62 10.11 4.92 10.59
C ALA A 62 8.95 5.55 11.38
N LEU A 63 7.78 5.74 10.78
CA LEU A 63 6.59 6.24 11.49
C LEU A 63 5.96 5.22 12.44
N LEU A 64 6.19 3.92 12.21
CA LEU A 64 5.74 2.84 13.09
C LEU A 64 6.76 2.45 14.15
N ASP A 65 8.04 2.76 13.91
CA ASP A 65 9.14 2.42 14.81
C ASP A 65 9.31 3.44 15.96
N ASN A 66 8.52 4.52 15.97
CA ASN A 66 8.45 5.53 17.03
C ASN A 66 7.37 5.19 18.07
#